data_AF-A0A1N7I6F0-F1
#
_entry.id   AF-A0A1N7I6F0-F1
#
_cell.length_a   1.000
_cell.length_b   1.000
_cell.length_c   1.000
_cell.angle_alpha   90.00
_cell.angle_beta   90.00
_cell.angle_gamma   90.00
#
_symmetry.space_group_name_H-M   'P 1'
#
loop_
_entity.id
_entity.type
_entity.pdbx_description
1 polymer ?
#
loop_
_entity_poly.entity_id
_entity_poly.type
_entity_poly.pdbx_seq_one_letter_code
_entity_poly.pdbx_strand_id
1 'polypeptide(L)'
;MENSENSDRMTTLSQVMQTLSERGIKREFRMNENCEMKFENSDKVYQPSELVILKTYRFEGDSNPDDNAVLYVLKDSEGNRGMIIDSYGADSNYPGEKFDEFLRNIPVLDSDEFNY
;
A
#
# COMPACT_ATOMS: atom_id res chain seq x y z
N MET A 1 -21.20 -15.26 -21.28
CA MET A 1 -22.20 -14.65 -20.38
C MET A 1 -21.51 -13.50 -19.69
N GLU A 2 -21.94 -12.29 -20.05
CA GLU A 2 -21.53 -11.04 -19.43
C GLU A 2 -21.75 -11.09 -17.91
N ASN A 3 -20.70 -10.83 -17.13
CA ASN A 3 -20.86 -10.50 -15.72
C ASN A 3 -21.30 -9.03 -15.64
N SER A 4 -22.62 -8.84 -15.64
CA SER A 4 -23.24 -7.63 -15.15
C SER A 4 -23.20 -7.67 -13.63
N GLU A 5 -22.48 -6.74 -13.00
CA GLU A 5 -22.82 -6.16 -11.69
C GLU A 5 -21.90 -4.94 -11.45
N ASN A 6 -22.40 -3.79 -11.88
CA ASN A 6 -21.88 -2.47 -11.52
C ASN A 6 -22.92 -1.88 -10.57
N SER A 7 -22.76 -2.08 -9.26
CA SER A 7 -23.46 -1.30 -8.24
C SER A 7 -22.82 -1.52 -6.87
N ASP A 8 -22.50 -0.41 -6.21
CA ASP A 8 -21.83 -0.25 -4.90
C ASP A 8 -20.30 -0.45 -4.91
N ARG A 9 -19.57 0.68 -5.05
CA ARG A 9 -18.10 0.75 -5.07
C ARG A 9 -17.51 0.52 -3.67
N MET A 10 -17.76 -0.64 -3.08
CA MET A 10 -16.87 -1.19 -2.06
C MET A 10 -15.62 -1.67 -2.79
N THR A 11 -14.68 -0.75 -3.03
CA THR A 11 -13.40 -1.11 -3.64
C THR A 11 -12.69 -2.06 -2.68
N THR A 12 -12.73 -3.36 -2.96
CA THR A 12 -12.08 -4.38 -2.12
C THR A 12 -10.57 -4.39 -2.37
N LEU A 13 -9.80 -4.89 -1.40
CA LEU A 13 -8.34 -5.01 -1.53
C LEU A 13 -7.95 -5.68 -2.86
N SER A 14 -8.61 -6.79 -3.19
CA SER A 14 -8.39 -7.52 -4.45
C SER A 14 -8.60 -6.66 -5.69
N GLN A 15 -9.63 -5.81 -5.73
CA GLN A 15 -9.88 -4.92 -6.87
C GLN A 15 -8.82 -3.82 -7.00
N VAL A 16 -8.39 -3.23 -5.88
CA VAL A 16 -7.31 -2.24 -5.89
C VAL A 16 -6.00 -2.89 -6.34
N MET A 17 -5.66 -4.06 -5.80
CA MET A 17 -4.46 -4.80 -6.21
C MET A 17 -4.46 -5.15 -7.70
N GLN A 18 -5.61 -5.55 -8.24
CA GLN A 18 -5.75 -5.80 -9.67
C GLN A 18 -5.53 -4.52 -10.49
N THR A 19 -6.18 -3.41 -10.10
CA THR A 19 -6.03 -2.11 -10.77
C THR A 19 -4.58 -1.62 -10.73
N LEU A 20 -3.91 -1.77 -9.59
CA LEU A 20 -2.49 -1.43 -9.42
C LEU A 20 -1.62 -2.31 -10.33
N SER A 21 -1.90 -3.61 -10.39
CA SER A 21 -1.20 -4.55 -11.27
C SER A 21 -1.35 -4.19 -12.75
N GLU A 22 -2.53 -3.75 -13.18
CA GLU A 22 -2.80 -3.25 -14.55
C GLU A 22 -2.04 -1.94 -14.83
N ARG A 23 -1.87 -1.08 -13.82
CA ARG A 23 -1.01 0.12 -13.89
C ARG A 23 0.50 -0.18 -13.87
N GLY A 24 0.89 -1.46 -13.77
CA GLY A 24 2.29 -1.89 -13.67
C GLY A 24 2.87 -1.84 -12.25
N ILE A 25 2.05 -1.54 -11.25
CA ILE A 25 2.39 -1.54 -9.83
C ILE A 25 2.15 -2.95 -9.30
N LYS A 26 3.13 -3.82 -9.54
CA LYS A 26 3.07 -5.24 -9.11
C LYS A 26 3.94 -5.54 -7.90
N ARG A 27 4.81 -4.58 -7.55
CA ARG A 27 5.81 -4.73 -6.50
C ARG A 27 5.33 -4.03 -5.25
N GLU A 28 5.60 -4.66 -4.12
CA GLU A 28 5.29 -4.12 -2.81
C GLU A 28 6.55 -3.68 -2.06
N PHE A 29 6.39 -2.71 -1.17
CA PHE A 29 7.43 -2.31 -0.24
C PHE A 29 7.17 -2.99 1.11
N ARG A 30 8.17 -3.68 1.62
CA ARG A 30 8.12 -4.34 2.93
C ARG A 30 9.26 -3.85 3.81
N MET A 31 8.95 -3.55 5.06
CA MET A 31 9.95 -3.29 6.07
C MET A 31 10.50 -4.61 6.63
N ASN A 32 11.83 -4.72 6.74
CA ASN A 32 12.46 -5.88 7.38
C ASN A 32 12.53 -5.73 8.92
N GLU A 33 13.06 -6.75 9.60
CA GLU A 33 13.28 -6.73 11.06
C GLU A 33 14.23 -5.60 11.51
N ASN A 34 15.10 -5.11 10.62
CA ASN A 34 16.01 -3.99 10.88
C ASN A 34 15.35 -2.61 10.68
N CYS A 35 14.04 -2.55 10.45
CA CYS A 35 13.31 -1.32 10.15
C CYS A 35 13.74 -0.63 8.84
N GLU A 36 14.24 -1.41 7.88
CA GLU A 36 14.65 -0.93 6.55
C GLU A 36 13.55 -1.25 5.54
N MET A 37 13.04 -0.22 4.86
CA MET A 37 12.06 -0.40 3.81
C MET A 37 12.75 -0.94 2.55
N LYS A 38 12.41 -2.15 2.14
CA LYS A 38 12.93 -2.76 0.92
C LYS A 38 11.81 -2.99 -0.08
N PHE A 39 12.15 -2.87 -1.36
CA PHE A 39 11.22 -3.18 -2.43
C PHE A 39 11.27 -4.65 -2.77
N GLU A 40 10.13 -5.24 -3.11
CA GLU A 40 10.04 -6.66 -3.42
C GLU A 40 11.05 -7.05 -4.52
N ASN A 41 11.81 -8.12 -4.27
CA ASN A 41 12.91 -8.58 -5.13
C ASN A 41 14.05 -7.55 -5.34
N SER A 42 14.21 -6.58 -4.42
CA SER A 42 15.29 -5.62 -4.44
C SER A 42 16.05 -5.62 -3.12
N ASP A 43 17.37 -5.51 -3.18
CA ASP A 43 18.19 -5.30 -1.99
C ASP A 43 18.35 -3.81 -1.64
N LYS A 44 17.78 -2.92 -2.46
CA LYS A 44 17.79 -1.48 -2.23
C LYS A 44 16.94 -1.15 -1.00
N VAL A 45 17.57 -0.48 -0.04
CA VAL A 45 16.89 0.13 1.11
C VAL A 45 16.44 1.52 0.71
N TYR A 46 15.14 1.79 0.85
CA TYR A 46 14.53 3.07 0.56
C TYR A 46 14.41 3.89 1.83
N GLN A 47 14.82 5.15 1.74
CA GLN A 47 14.59 6.12 2.79
C GLN A 47 13.22 6.78 2.66
N PRO A 48 12.61 7.26 3.75
CA PRO A 48 11.30 7.92 3.67
C PRO A 48 11.36 9.17 2.79
N SER A 49 12.50 9.86 2.73
CA SER A 49 12.74 11.01 1.85
C SER A 49 12.82 10.67 0.36
N GLU A 50 13.09 9.41 0.01
CA GLU A 50 13.12 8.94 -1.38
C GLU A 50 11.75 8.47 -1.86
N LEU A 51 10.84 8.22 -0.92
CA LEU A 51 9.48 7.78 -1.19
C LEU A 51 8.52 8.96 -1.08
N VAL A 52 7.40 8.84 -1.75
CA VAL A 52 6.30 9.79 -1.69
C VAL A 52 5.01 9.00 -1.68
N ILE A 53 4.17 9.21 -0.65
CA ILE A 53 2.83 8.62 -0.62
C ILE A 53 1.97 9.36 -1.63
N LEU A 54 1.51 8.64 -2.65
CA LEU A 54 0.61 9.15 -3.69
C LEU A 54 -0.86 8.96 -3.31
N LYS A 55 -1.20 7.86 -2.65
CA LYS A 55 -2.57 7.54 -2.24
C LYS A 55 -2.59 6.54 -1.09
N THR A 56 -3.63 6.63 -0.27
CA THR A 56 -3.91 5.65 0.78
C THR A 56 -5.32 5.09 0.58
N TYR A 57 -5.44 3.77 0.64
CA TYR A 57 -6.71 3.04 0.62
C TYR A 57 -6.86 2.30 1.93
N ARG A 58 -7.95 2.54 2.64
CA ARG A 58 -8.28 1.80 3.86
C ARG A 58 -9.40 0.82 3.52
N PHE A 59 -9.13 -0.45 3.77
CA PHE A 59 -10.10 -1.53 3.62
C PHE A 59 -10.55 -1.92 5.02
N GLU A 60 -11.84 -1.79 5.25
CA GLU A 60 -12.49 -2.30 6.45
C GLU A 60 -13.17 -3.61 6.06
N GLY A 61 -12.77 -4.70 6.70
CA GLY A 61 -13.30 -6.02 6.40
C GLY A 61 -14.72 -6.14 6.94
N ASP A 62 -15.71 -6.38 6.08
CA ASP A 62 -17.12 -6.49 6.46
C ASP A 62 -17.41 -7.72 7.36
N SER A 63 -16.50 -8.71 7.38
CA SER A 63 -16.73 -10.03 7.99
C SER A 63 -15.81 -10.37 9.18
N ASN A 64 -14.64 -9.75 9.32
CA ASN A 64 -13.75 -9.98 10.47
C ASN A 64 -13.00 -8.68 10.82
N PRO A 65 -12.91 -8.32 12.12
CA PRO A 65 -12.09 -7.19 12.57
C PRO A 65 -10.58 -7.40 12.34
N ASP A 66 -10.15 -8.62 12.02
CA ASP A 66 -8.77 -8.98 11.65
C ASP A 66 -8.48 -8.77 10.16
N ASP A 67 -9.51 -8.52 9.33
CA ASP A 67 -9.38 -8.32 7.87
C ASP A 67 -9.20 -6.84 7.50
N ASN A 68 -8.87 -6.00 8.49
CA ASN A 68 -8.58 -4.59 8.26
C ASN A 68 -7.20 -4.43 7.65
N ALA A 69 -7.14 -3.82 6.47
CA ALA A 69 -5.89 -3.57 5.78
C ALA A 69 -5.82 -2.13 5.27
N VAL A 70 -4.63 -1.56 5.30
CA VAL A 70 -4.34 -0.26 4.71
C VAL A 70 -3.32 -0.45 3.59
N LEU A 71 -3.65 0.03 2.40
CA LEU A 71 -2.76 0.03 1.25
C LEU A 71 -2.27 1.45 0.98
N TYR A 72 -0.97 1.66 1.06
CA TYR A 72 -0.33 2.93 0.72
C TYR A 72 0.35 2.78 -0.64
N VAL A 73 -0.07 3.56 -1.62
CA VAL A 73 0.60 3.65 -2.92
C VAL A 73 1.72 4.66 -2.80
N LEU A 74 2.94 4.20 -3.04
CA LEU A 74 4.15 4.99 -2.99
C LEU A 74 4.75 5.16 -4.38
N LYS A 75 5.50 6.24 -4.54
CA LYS A 75 6.43 6.43 -5.65
C LYS A 75 7.80 6.79 -5.12
N ASP A 76 8.81 6.18 -5.70
CA ASP A 76 10.22 6.51 -5.49
C ASP A 76 10.65 7.70 -6.35
N SER A 77 11.72 8.36 -5.94
CA SER A 77 12.37 9.47 -6.65
C SER A 77 12.72 9.15 -8.11
N GLU A 78 13.04 7.89 -8.45
CA GLU A 78 13.34 7.45 -9.82
C GLU A 78 12.08 7.20 -10.67
N GLY A 79 10.89 7.31 -10.07
CA GLY A 79 9.61 7.06 -10.72
C GLY A 79 9.09 5.62 -10.59
N ASN A 80 9.81 4.76 -9.86
CA ASN A 80 9.30 3.44 -9.51
C ASN A 80 8.07 3.57 -8.61
N ARG A 81 7.00 2.86 -8.96
CA ARG A 81 5.76 2.86 -8.18
C ARG A 81 5.62 1.52 -7.48
N GLY A 82 5.21 1.56 -6.22
CA GLY A 82 4.96 0.37 -5.41
C GLY A 82 3.82 0.60 -4.43
N MET A 83 3.46 -0.45 -3.73
CA MET A 83 2.41 -0.40 -2.71
C MET A 83 2.91 -1.00 -1.40
N ILE A 84 2.50 -0.45 -0.27
CA ILE A 84 2.65 -1.06 1.03
C ILE A 84 1.27 -1.58 1.43
N ILE A 85 1.19 -2.85 1.81
CA ILE A 85 -0.02 -3.41 2.38
C ILE A 85 0.26 -3.67 3.85
N ASP A 86 -0.58 -3.08 4.67
CA ASP A 86 -0.46 -3.07 6.12
C ASP A 86 -1.75 -3.63 6.70
N SER A 87 -1.77 -4.94 6.91
CA SER A 87 -2.85 -5.66 7.56
C SER A 87 -2.70 -5.49 9.08
N TYR A 88 -3.40 -4.52 9.66
CA TYR A 88 -3.48 -4.33 11.11
C TYR A 88 -4.42 -5.39 11.69
N GLY A 89 -3.86 -6.57 12.01
CA GLY A 89 -4.51 -7.65 12.76
C GLY A 89 -3.74 -8.00 14.03
N ALA A 90 -4.13 -9.09 14.71
CA ALA A 90 -3.44 -9.58 15.91
C ALA A 90 -1.96 -9.95 15.66
N ASP A 91 -1.62 -10.22 14.40
CA ASP A 91 -0.27 -10.47 13.90
C ASP A 91 0.13 -9.30 12.97
N SER A 92 0.44 -8.15 13.56
CA SER A 92 1.02 -7.04 12.79
C SER A 92 2.36 -7.49 12.22
N ASN A 93 2.43 -7.67 10.91
CA ASN A 93 3.62 -8.19 10.21
C ASN A 93 4.81 -7.21 10.22
N TYR A 94 4.62 -6.02 10.80
CA TYR A 94 5.63 -4.98 10.94
C TYR A 94 5.78 -4.53 12.39
N PRO A 95 6.99 -4.07 12.77
CA PRO A 95 7.19 -3.38 14.04
C PRO A 95 6.42 -2.05 14.02
N GLY A 96 5.18 -2.06 14.51
CA GLY A 96 4.23 -0.95 14.36
C GLY A 96 4.79 0.41 14.72
N GLU A 97 5.58 0.54 15.78
CA GLU A 97 6.19 1.82 16.19
C GLU A 97 7.17 2.39 15.13
N LYS A 98 8.03 1.53 14.58
CA LYS A 98 9.05 1.93 13.60
C LYS A 98 8.48 2.15 12.21
N PHE A 99 7.52 1.31 11.84
CA PHE A 99 6.80 1.44 10.59
C PHE A 99 5.92 2.69 10.56
N ASP A 100 5.20 2.99 11.64
CA ASP A 100 4.40 4.21 11.76
C ASP A 100 5.27 5.48 11.74
N GLU A 101 6.42 5.44 12.44
CA GLU A 101 7.44 6.49 12.35
C GLU A 101 7.92 6.68 10.91
N PHE A 102 8.25 5.60 10.20
CA PHE A 102 8.68 5.66 8.81
C PHE A 102 7.61 6.29 7.91
N LEU A 103 6.37 5.80 7.95
CA LEU A 103 5.26 6.33 7.17
C LEU A 103 5.03 7.82 7.43
N ARG A 104 5.11 8.26 8.69
CA ARG A 104 4.97 9.67 9.08
C ARG A 104 6.10 10.56 8.53
N ASN A 105 7.28 10.00 8.31
CA ASN A 105 8.41 10.71 7.70
C ASN A 105 8.30 10.78 6.17
N ILE A 106 7.48 9.93 5.52
CA ILE A 106 7.30 9.99 4.07
C ILE A 106 6.46 11.23 3.72
N PRO A 107 6.92 12.08 2.79
CA PRO A 107 6.09 13.18 2.28
C PRO A 107 4.85 12.62 1.58
N VAL A 108 3.67 13.11 2.00
CA VAL A 108 2.39 12.80 1.34
C VAL A 108 2.17 13.83 0.25
N LEU A 109 2.07 13.35 -0.99
CA LEU A 109 1.72 14.16 -2.14
C LEU A 109 0.30 13.79 -2.53
N ASP A 110 -0.68 14.53 -2.00
CA ASP A 110 -2.09 14.36 -2.35
C ASP A 110 -2.26 14.63 -3.84
N SER A 111 -2.25 13.55 -4.63
CA SER A 111 -2.43 13.60 -6.08
C SER A 111 -3.82 13.11 -6.40
N ASP A 112 -4.64 14.00 -6.98
CA ASP A 112 -5.95 13.68 -7.52
C ASP A 112 -5.92 12.58 -8.60
N GLU A 113 -4.74 12.22 -9.13
CA GLU A 113 -4.52 11.17 -10.14
C GLU A 113 -4.95 9.75 -9.68
N PHE A 114 -5.18 9.56 -8.38
CA PHE A 114 -5.63 8.30 -7.77
C PHE A 114 -6.93 8.46 -6.97
N ASN A 115 -7.74 9.50 -7.22
CA ASN A 115 -9.12 9.52 -6.72
C ASN A 115 -9.97 8.51 -7.52
N TYR A 116 -10.40 7.44 -6.84
CA TYR A 116 -11.25 6.37 -7.39
C TYR A 116 -12.63 6.39 -6.75
#